data_AF-A0AAJ5EEK1-F1
#
_entry.id   AF-A0AAJ5EEK1-F1
#
_cell.length_a   1.000
_cell.length_b   1.000
_cell.length_c   1.000
_cell.angle_alpha   90.00
_cell.angle_beta   90.00
_cell.angle_gamma   90.00
#
_symmetry.space_group_name_H-M   'P 1'
#
loop_
_entity.id
_entity.type
_entity.pdbx_description
1 polymer ?
#
loop_
_entity_poly.entity_id
_entity_poly.type
_entity_poly.pdbx_seq_one_letter_code
_entity_poly.pdbx_strand_id
1 'polypeptide(L)'
;MHKKIMTGIVALLVLIIAGSVLIFFKSIQPYRQAEKEAISFAKKHVDIETVDEFYWFNRKETNFTLVGKTSKGSEIVVFIPESGDKIKVMKQSEGINYDQVMSLIHKEYQPNKILKMNLGMIKNIPQWEVVVQNEDESLTYYLIDFESGKMTSMIENV
;
A
#
# COMPACT_ATOMS: atom_id res chain seq x y z
N MET A 1 -36.65 13.67 34.39
CA MET A 1 -36.70 13.73 32.91
C MET A 1 -35.30 13.69 32.27
N HIS A 2 -34.35 14.51 32.73
CA HIS A 2 -32.96 14.55 32.22
C HIS A 2 -32.20 13.23 32.24
N LYS A 3 -32.31 12.42 33.31
CA LYS A 3 -31.62 11.11 33.39
C LYS A 3 -32.04 10.14 32.27
N LYS A 4 -33.33 10.09 31.91
CA LYS A 4 -33.85 9.21 30.85
C LYS A 4 -33.40 9.67 29.46
N ILE A 5 -33.34 10.99 29.23
CA ILE A 5 -32.81 11.58 27.99
C ILE A 5 -31.31 11.28 27.87
N MET A 6 -30.54 11.45 28.96
CA MET A 6 -29.12 11.15 29.01
C MET A 6 -28.84 9.65 28.76
N THR A 7 -29.60 8.74 29.36
CA THR A 7 -29.48 7.30 29.08
C THR A 7 -29.81 6.97 27.62
N GLY A 8 -30.82 7.62 27.04
CA GLY A 8 -31.16 7.45 25.62
C GLY A 8 -30.05 7.92 24.68
N ILE A 9 -29.43 9.07 24.98
CA ILE A 9 -28.29 9.60 24.22
C ILE A 9 -27.08 8.67 24.33
N VAL A 10 -26.77 8.18 25.53
CA VAL A 10 -25.66 7.22 25.74
C VAL A 10 -25.92 5.92 24.99
N ALA A 11 -27.14 5.37 25.04
CA ALA A 11 -27.49 4.17 24.29
C ALA A 11 -27.37 4.37 22.77
N LEU A 12 -27.81 5.52 22.25
CA LEU A 12 -27.66 5.87 20.84
C LEU A 12 -26.18 5.98 20.43
N LEU A 13 -25.34 6.62 21.25
CA LEU A 13 -23.90 6.73 21.00
C LEU A 13 -23.23 5.36 20.97
N VAL A 14 -23.58 4.46 21.89
CA VAL A 14 -23.06 3.08 21.90
C VAL A 14 -23.45 2.33 20.63
N LEU A 15 -24.69 2.47 20.17
CA LEU A 15 -25.15 1.86 18.92
C LEU A 15 -24.40 2.41 17.70
N ILE A 16 -24.15 3.72 17.64
CA ILE A 16 -23.37 4.35 16.56
C ILE A 16 -21.94 3.80 16.56
N ILE A 17 -21.26 3.78 17.72
CA ILE A 17 -19.89 3.28 17.82
C ILE A 17 -19.82 1.81 17.41
N ALA A 18 -20.73 0.97 17.93
CA ALA A 18 -20.78 -0.44 17.57
C ALA A 18 -21.03 -0.65 16.06
N GLY A 19 -21.95 0.13 15.48
CA GLY A 19 -22.20 0.14 14.03
C GLY A 19 -20.97 0.55 13.22
N SER A 20 -20.30 1.63 13.61
CA SER A 20 -19.07 2.11 12.97
C SER A 20 -17.95 1.07 13.01
N VAL A 21 -17.77 0.39 14.14
CA VAL A 21 -16.77 -0.68 14.28
C VAL A 21 -17.07 -1.86 13.34
N LEU A 22 -18.34 -2.28 13.24
CA LEU A 22 -18.74 -3.37 12.34
C LEU A 22 -18.52 -3.02 10.87
N ILE A 23 -18.86 -1.79 10.47
CA ILE A 23 -18.62 -1.30 9.10
C ILE A 23 -17.12 -1.27 8.82
N PHE A 24 -16.31 -0.73 9.74
CA PHE A 24 -14.87 -0.66 9.62
C PHE A 24 -14.23 -2.04 9.42
N PHE A 25 -14.61 -3.04 10.23
CA PHE A 25 -14.10 -4.40 10.06
C PHE A 25 -14.47 -5.01 8.71
N LYS A 26 -15.70 -4.80 8.23
CA LYS A 26 -16.11 -5.25 6.90
C LYS A 26 -15.35 -4.55 5.79
N SER A 27 -15.07 -3.26 5.91
CA SER A 27 -14.34 -2.49 4.90
C SER A 27 -12.87 -2.93 4.77
N ILE A 28 -12.25 -3.41 5.85
CA ILE A 28 -10.85 -3.87 5.86
C ILE A 28 -10.71 -5.35 5.47
N GLN A 29 -11.79 -6.13 5.59
CA GLN A 29 -11.77 -7.56 5.31
C GLN A 29 -11.20 -7.92 3.93
N PRO A 30 -11.53 -7.23 2.81
CA PRO A 30 -10.95 -7.52 1.50
C PRO A 30 -9.43 -7.38 1.47
N TYR A 31 -8.89 -6.34 2.12
CA TYR A 31 -7.45 -6.08 2.17
C TYR A 31 -6.71 -7.19 2.89
N ARG A 32 -7.18 -7.56 4.09
CA ARG A 32 -6.58 -8.66 4.87
C ARG A 32 -6.68 -10.00 4.17
N GLN A 33 -7.77 -10.22 3.44
CA GLN A 33 -7.95 -11.45 2.67
C GLN A 33 -6.95 -11.49 1.51
N ALA A 34 -6.84 -10.41 0.73
CA ALA A 34 -5.88 -10.29 -0.37
C ALA A 34 -4.44 -10.45 0.12
N GLU A 35 -4.07 -9.81 1.24
CA GLU A 35 -2.78 -9.96 1.89
C GLU A 35 -2.50 -11.44 2.25
N LYS A 36 -3.42 -12.09 2.96
CA LYS A 36 -3.28 -13.49 3.37
C LYS A 36 -3.14 -14.44 2.17
N GLU A 37 -3.93 -14.20 1.12
CA GLU A 37 -3.89 -14.99 -0.11
C GLU A 37 -2.58 -14.78 -0.87
N ALA A 38 -2.13 -13.53 -1.03
CA ALA A 38 -0.87 -13.20 -1.68
C ALA A 38 0.33 -13.81 -0.93
N ILE A 39 0.36 -13.73 0.41
CA ILE A 39 1.40 -14.34 1.24
C ILE A 39 1.39 -15.87 1.09
N SER A 40 0.22 -16.50 1.19
CA SER A 40 0.07 -17.95 1.02
C SER A 40 0.49 -18.41 -0.37
N PHE A 41 0.14 -17.65 -1.39
CA PHE A 41 0.55 -17.90 -2.77
C PHE A 41 2.06 -17.77 -2.95
N ALA A 42 2.66 -16.68 -2.44
CA ALA A 42 4.09 -16.44 -2.53
C ALA A 42 4.90 -17.54 -1.84
N LYS A 43 4.52 -17.94 -0.62
CA LYS A 43 5.18 -19.02 0.14
C LYS A 43 5.20 -20.38 -0.57
N LYS A 44 4.28 -20.60 -1.51
CA LYS A 44 4.22 -21.83 -2.32
C LYS A 44 5.14 -21.80 -3.54
N HIS A 45 5.49 -20.61 -4.04
CA HIS A 45 6.18 -20.44 -5.32
C HIS A 45 7.55 -19.77 -5.19
N VAL A 46 7.82 -19.09 -4.07
CA VAL A 46 9.01 -18.30 -3.78
C VAL A 46 9.47 -18.59 -2.35
N ASP A 47 10.79 -18.63 -2.13
CA ASP A 47 11.41 -18.76 -0.80
C ASP A 47 11.29 -17.45 -0.01
N ILE A 48 10.07 -17.06 0.37
CA ILE A 48 9.79 -15.95 1.28
C ILE A 48 9.29 -16.50 2.62
N GLU A 49 10.04 -16.24 3.69
CA GLU A 49 9.73 -16.75 5.03
C GLU A 49 8.93 -15.71 5.83
N THR A 50 9.45 -14.49 5.89
CA THR A 50 8.81 -13.35 6.56
C THR A 50 8.35 -12.33 5.54
N VAL A 51 7.27 -11.63 5.87
CA VAL A 51 6.69 -10.54 5.08
C VAL A 51 6.59 -9.36 6.01
N ASP A 52 7.28 -8.30 5.67
CA ASP A 52 7.37 -7.08 6.45
C ASP A 52 6.38 -6.04 5.92
N GLU A 53 6.21 -5.96 4.59
CA GLU A 53 5.28 -5.04 3.93
C GLU A 53 4.44 -5.74 2.86
N PHE A 54 3.19 -5.29 2.73
CA PHE A 54 2.27 -5.70 1.66
C PHE A 54 1.68 -4.47 0.97
N TYR A 55 1.81 -4.43 -0.35
CA TYR A 55 1.20 -3.39 -1.18
C TYR A 55 0.14 -3.99 -2.08
N TRP A 56 -1.08 -3.44 -1.99
CA TRP A 56 -2.14 -3.70 -2.95
C TRP A 56 -2.16 -2.59 -3.99
N PHE A 57 -1.71 -2.91 -5.20
CA PHE A 57 -1.57 -1.96 -6.29
C PHE A 57 -2.71 -2.11 -7.30
N ASN A 58 -3.68 -1.19 -7.23
CA ASN A 58 -4.86 -1.17 -8.10
C ASN A 58 -4.79 0.01 -9.08
N ARG A 59 -4.27 -0.25 -10.28
CA ARG A 59 -4.35 0.70 -11.41
C ARG A 59 -5.14 0.08 -12.56
N LYS A 60 -4.60 0.11 -13.78
CA LYS A 60 -5.18 -0.57 -14.95
C LYS A 60 -5.18 -2.08 -14.76
N GLU A 61 -4.16 -2.59 -14.07
CA GLU A 61 -4.01 -4.00 -13.70
C GLU A 61 -3.77 -4.05 -12.19
N THR A 62 -4.41 -5.02 -11.53
CA THR A 62 -4.20 -5.29 -10.11
C THR A 62 -2.96 -6.15 -9.94
N ASN A 63 -2.11 -5.76 -8.99
CA ASN A 63 -1.00 -6.58 -8.55
C ASN A 63 -0.72 -6.39 -7.06
N PHE A 64 -0.02 -7.36 -6.50
CA PHE A 64 0.35 -7.41 -5.11
C PHE A 64 1.87 -7.41 -5.01
N THR A 65 2.42 -6.65 -4.07
CA THR A 65 3.85 -6.66 -3.77
C THR A 65 4.07 -7.07 -2.33
N LEU A 66 5.02 -7.97 -2.10
CA LEU A 66 5.49 -8.35 -0.77
C LEU A 66 6.95 -7.95 -0.64
N VAL A 67 7.29 -7.27 0.45
CA VAL A 67 8.69 -7.06 0.86
C VAL A 67 8.93 -7.90 2.10
N GLY A 68 10.04 -8.62 2.13
CA GLY A 68 10.35 -9.49 3.26
C GLY A 68 11.66 -10.23 3.10
N LYS A 69 11.82 -11.35 3.79
CA LYS A 69 13.08 -12.09 3.86
C LYS A 69 12.92 -13.54 3.45
N THR A 70 13.93 -14.08 2.78
CA THR A 70 14.03 -15.51 2.49
C THR A 70 14.40 -16.32 3.72
N SER A 71 14.31 -17.65 3.64
CA SER A 71 14.78 -18.56 4.71
C SER A 71 16.27 -18.42 5.05
N LYS A 72 17.04 -17.76 4.18
CA LYS A 72 18.47 -17.45 4.36
C LYS A 72 18.71 -16.04 4.89
N GLY A 73 17.66 -15.28 5.18
CA GLY A 73 17.72 -13.90 5.66
C GLY A 73 17.97 -12.83 4.59
N SER A 74 17.93 -13.18 3.30
CA SER A 74 18.09 -12.21 2.21
C SER A 74 16.81 -11.40 2.03
N GLU A 75 16.92 -10.07 1.95
CA GLU A 75 15.79 -9.18 1.68
C GLU A 75 15.38 -9.22 0.20
N ILE A 76 14.10 -9.49 -0.05
CA ILE A 76 13.52 -9.64 -1.39
C ILE A 76 12.22 -8.87 -1.53
N VAL A 77 11.89 -8.57 -2.78
CA VAL A 77 10.61 -8.02 -3.20
C VAL A 77 9.97 -9.00 -4.18
N VAL A 78 8.71 -9.37 -3.92
CA VAL A 78 7.93 -10.31 -4.73
C VAL A 78 6.73 -9.57 -5.32
N PHE A 79 6.69 -9.46 -6.64
CA PHE A 79 5.58 -8.89 -7.39
C PHE A 79 4.70 -9.99 -7.96
N ILE A 80 3.42 -9.96 -7.65
CA ILE A 80 2.43 -10.98 -7.97
C ILE A 80 1.28 -10.33 -8.74
N PRO A 81 1.17 -10.55 -10.06
CA PRO A 81 -0.02 -10.16 -10.81
C PRO A 81 -1.29 -10.83 -10.28
N GLU A 82 -2.45 -10.19 -10.40
CA GLU A 82 -3.74 -10.79 -9.97
C GLU A 82 -4.04 -12.13 -10.67
N SER A 83 -3.59 -12.30 -11.91
CA SER A 83 -3.66 -13.56 -12.66
C SER A 83 -2.85 -14.70 -12.03
N GLY A 84 -1.89 -14.39 -11.14
CA GLY A 84 -0.98 -15.34 -10.52
C GLY A 84 0.13 -15.87 -11.44
N ASP A 85 0.15 -15.49 -12.72
CA ASP A 85 1.24 -15.84 -13.63
C ASP A 85 2.42 -14.85 -13.51
N LYS A 86 3.60 -15.25 -13.99
CA LYS A 86 4.78 -14.36 -14.16
C LYS A 86 5.19 -13.59 -12.90
N ILE A 87 5.21 -14.28 -11.76
CA ILE A 87 5.75 -13.73 -10.50
C ILE A 87 7.17 -13.21 -10.75
N LYS A 88 7.44 -11.95 -10.37
CA LYS A 88 8.79 -11.36 -10.43
C LYS A 88 9.34 -11.28 -9.01
N VAL A 89 10.54 -11.84 -8.82
CA VAL A 89 11.27 -11.77 -7.55
C VAL A 89 12.55 -10.98 -7.77
N MET A 90 12.81 -10.02 -6.91
CA MET A 90 13.98 -9.14 -6.97
C MET A 90 14.62 -9.06 -5.59
N LYS A 91 15.91 -8.74 -5.52
CA LYS A 91 16.51 -8.38 -4.23
C LYS A 91 16.04 -6.98 -3.84
N GLN A 92 15.77 -6.74 -2.56
CA GLN A 92 15.45 -5.38 -2.10
C GLN A 92 16.57 -4.39 -2.42
N SER A 93 17.83 -4.84 -2.41
CA SER A 93 19.00 -4.03 -2.75
C SER A 93 19.11 -3.63 -4.23
N GLU A 94 18.30 -4.21 -5.13
CA GLU A 94 18.30 -3.87 -6.56
C GLU A 94 17.48 -2.61 -6.86
N GLY A 95 16.75 -2.08 -5.89
CA GLY A 95 15.97 -0.86 -6.05
C GLY A 95 15.86 -0.04 -4.78
N ILE A 96 15.23 1.12 -4.91
CA ILE A 96 15.03 2.04 -3.80
C ILE A 96 13.90 1.55 -2.89
N ASN A 97 14.10 1.66 -1.59
CA ASN A 97 13.12 1.29 -0.57
C ASN A 97 12.19 2.47 -0.22
N TYR A 98 11.23 2.20 0.67
CA TYR A 98 10.25 3.18 1.14
C TYR A 98 10.91 4.48 1.65
N ASP A 99 11.90 4.36 2.53
CA ASP A 99 12.56 5.52 3.15
C ASP A 99 13.34 6.37 2.14
N GLN A 100 13.95 5.73 1.14
CA GLN A 100 14.63 6.41 0.05
C GLN A 100 13.65 7.17 -0.84
N VAL A 101 12.49 6.58 -1.18
CA VAL A 101 11.43 7.26 -1.93
C VAL A 101 10.87 8.44 -1.13
N MET A 102 10.59 8.23 0.16
CA MET A 102 10.10 9.25 1.07
C MET A 102 11.07 10.45 1.12
N SER A 103 12.36 10.16 1.29
CA SER A 103 13.42 11.18 1.33
C SER A 103 13.54 11.93 0.00
N LEU A 104 13.46 11.22 -1.13
CA LEU A 104 13.46 11.81 -2.47
C LEU A 104 12.32 12.80 -2.63
N ILE A 105 11.09 12.38 -2.30
CA ILE A 105 9.89 13.19 -2.45
C ILE A 105 9.94 14.45 -1.57
N HIS A 106 10.34 14.30 -0.30
CA HIS A 106 10.48 15.44 0.60
C HIS A 106 11.55 16.44 0.14
N LYS A 107 12.67 15.93 -0.38
CA LYS A 107 13.79 16.79 -0.81
C LYS A 107 13.47 17.56 -2.10
N GLU A 108 12.87 16.90 -3.08
CA GLU A 108 12.67 17.46 -4.42
C GLU A 108 11.36 18.24 -4.57
N TYR A 109 10.28 17.80 -3.92
CA TYR A 109 8.94 18.34 -4.15
C TYR A 109 8.30 19.01 -2.94
N GLN A 110 8.86 18.80 -1.74
CA GLN A 110 8.40 19.44 -0.49
C GLN A 110 6.87 19.42 -0.34
N PRO A 111 6.20 18.25 -0.48
CA PRO A 111 4.75 18.21 -0.46
C PRO A 111 4.22 18.63 0.91
N ASN A 112 3.05 19.27 0.93
CA ASN A 112 2.33 19.55 2.16
C ASN A 112 1.99 18.23 2.89
N LYS A 113 1.51 17.23 2.14
CA LYS A 113 1.18 15.92 2.69
C LYS A 113 1.39 14.79 1.68
N ILE A 114 1.97 13.68 2.13
CA ILE A 114 2.00 12.42 1.38
C ILE A 114 0.79 11.59 1.81
N LEU A 115 -0.08 11.26 0.86
CA LEU A 115 -1.32 10.52 1.10
C LEU A 115 -1.13 9.01 0.95
N LYS A 116 -0.23 8.59 0.06
CA LYS A 116 -0.04 7.18 -0.28
C LYS A 116 1.34 6.95 -0.88
N MET A 117 1.95 5.82 -0.56
CA MET A 117 3.17 5.30 -1.19
C MET A 117 3.01 3.79 -1.38
N ASN A 118 2.83 3.34 -2.62
CA ASN A 118 2.69 1.92 -2.94
C ASN A 118 3.73 1.48 -3.95
N LEU A 119 4.32 0.31 -3.72
CA LEU A 119 5.18 -0.35 -4.70
C LEU A 119 4.37 -1.38 -5.49
N GLY A 120 4.45 -1.34 -6.82
CA GLY A 120 3.74 -2.28 -7.68
C GLY A 120 4.34 -2.37 -9.08
N MET A 121 3.63 -3.07 -9.96
CA MET A 121 3.99 -3.23 -11.36
C MET A 121 3.09 -2.38 -12.26
N ILE A 122 3.70 -1.63 -13.18
CA ILE A 122 3.00 -0.90 -14.24
C ILE A 122 3.61 -1.33 -15.57
N LYS A 123 2.82 -1.97 -16.44
CA LYS A 123 3.29 -2.50 -17.75
C LYS A 123 4.57 -3.35 -17.61
N ASN A 124 4.60 -4.24 -16.61
CA ASN A 124 5.75 -5.09 -16.25
C ASN A 124 7.00 -4.36 -15.74
N ILE A 125 6.90 -3.07 -15.40
CA ILE A 125 8.00 -2.30 -14.81
C ILE A 125 7.68 -2.10 -13.31
N PRO A 126 8.58 -2.47 -12.38
CA PRO A 126 8.38 -2.22 -10.96
C PRO A 126 8.54 -0.73 -10.65
N GLN A 127 7.53 -0.14 -10.04
CA GLN A 127 7.44 1.30 -9.79
C GLN A 127 6.79 1.61 -8.44
N TRP A 128 7.30 2.63 -7.79
CA TRP A 128 6.65 3.32 -6.69
C TRP A 128 5.63 4.31 -7.23
N GLU A 129 4.39 4.25 -6.73
CA GLU A 129 3.39 5.30 -6.84
C GLU A 129 3.37 6.10 -5.55
N VAL A 130 3.66 7.39 -5.65
CA VAL A 130 3.49 8.33 -4.53
C VAL A 130 2.38 9.30 -4.87
N VAL A 131 1.41 9.43 -3.98
CA VAL A 131 0.33 10.41 -4.09
C VAL A 131 0.55 11.48 -3.04
N VAL A 132 0.69 12.72 -3.48
CA VAL A 132 0.84 13.88 -2.61
C VAL A 132 -0.33 14.83 -2.77
N GLN A 133 -0.61 15.58 -1.70
CA GLN A 133 -1.52 16.70 -1.70
C GLN A 133 -0.71 18.00 -1.75
N ASN A 134 -1.02 18.85 -2.73
CA ASN A 134 -0.43 20.17 -2.90
C ASN A 134 -1.08 21.19 -1.96
N GLU A 135 -0.56 22.42 -1.94
CA GLU A 135 -1.10 23.50 -1.10
C GLU A 135 -2.53 23.92 -1.51
N ASP A 136 -2.85 23.84 -2.80
CA ASP A 136 -4.18 24.13 -3.36
C ASP A 136 -5.16 22.94 -3.27
N GLU A 137 -4.84 21.95 -2.43
CA GLU A 137 -5.56 20.70 -2.22
C GLU A 137 -5.59 19.74 -3.42
N SER A 138 -5.02 20.12 -4.57
CA SER A 138 -4.91 19.25 -5.74
C SER A 138 -3.97 18.06 -5.49
N LEU A 139 -4.18 16.97 -6.23
CA LEU A 139 -3.34 15.77 -6.08
C LEU A 139 -2.29 15.67 -7.18
N THR A 140 -1.07 15.34 -6.79
CA THR A 140 0.00 14.97 -7.72
C THR A 140 0.41 13.51 -7.50
N TYR A 141 0.48 12.76 -8.60
CA TYR A 141 0.94 11.37 -8.63
C TYR A 141 2.33 11.31 -9.24
N TYR A 142 3.27 10.78 -8.48
CA TYR A 142 4.63 10.49 -8.93
C TYR A 142 4.79 9.00 -9.17
N LEU A 143 5.28 8.62 -10.36
CA LEU A 143 5.68 7.26 -10.68
C LEU A 143 7.19 7.18 -10.74
N ILE A 144 7.79 6.48 -9.79
CA ILE A 144 9.25 6.38 -9.65
C ILE A 144 9.67 4.95 -9.95
N ASP A 145 10.64 4.78 -10.83
CA ASP A 145 11.21 3.47 -11.16
C ASP A 145 11.87 2.85 -9.93
N PHE A 146 11.54 1.60 -9.62
CA PHE A 146 12.06 0.91 -8.43
C PHE A 146 13.58 0.78 -8.49
N GLU A 147 14.14 0.36 -9.62
CA GLU A 147 15.56 0.02 -9.74
C GLU A 147 16.44 1.28 -9.73
N SER A 148 16.09 2.25 -10.57
CA SER A 148 16.90 3.46 -10.77
C SER A 148 16.56 4.62 -9.83
N GLY A 149 15.38 4.58 -9.20
CA GLY A 149 14.85 5.70 -8.42
C GLY A 149 14.51 6.94 -9.23
N LYS A 150 14.48 6.84 -10.57
CA LYS A 150 14.17 7.97 -11.45
C LYS A 150 12.67 8.15 -11.60
N MET A 151 12.24 9.41 -11.67
CA MET A 151 10.87 9.75 -12.05
C MET A 151 10.60 9.29 -13.49
N THR A 152 9.54 8.52 -13.67
CA THR A 152 9.10 8.02 -14.99
C THR A 152 7.87 8.76 -15.49
N SER A 153 7.03 9.25 -14.57
CA SER A 153 5.84 10.02 -14.91
C SER A 153 5.39 10.85 -13.72
N MET A 154 4.80 12.00 -14.03
CA MET A 154 4.18 12.91 -13.07
C MET A 154 2.80 13.28 -13.64
N ILE A 155 1.77 13.16 -12.81
CA ILE A 155 0.40 13.53 -13.16
C ILE A 155 -0.05 14.53 -12.11
N GLU A 156 -0.15 15.79 -12.50
CA GLU A 156 -0.50 16.91 -11.61
C GLU A 156 -1.98 17.29 -11.75
N ASN A 157 -2.50 17.99 -10.74
CA ASN A 157 -3.81 18.63 -10.74
C ASN A 157 -4.98 17.66 -10.99
N VAL A 158 -4.93 16.50 -10.34
CA VAL A 158 -6.02 15.51 -10.30
C VAL A 158 -7.02 15.84 -9.20
#